data_AF-A0A9D6T238-F1
#
_entry.id   AF-A0A9D6T238-F1
#
_cell.length_a   1.000
_cell.length_b   1.000
_cell.length_c   1.000
_cell.angle_alpha   90.00
_cell.angle_beta   90.00
_cell.angle_gamma   90.00
#
_symmetry.space_group_name_H-M   'P 1'
#
loop_
_entity.id
_entity.type
_entity.pdbx_description
1 polymer ?
#
loop_
_entity_poly.entity_id
_entity_poly.type
_entity_poly.pdbx_seq_one_letter_code
_entity_poly.pdbx_strand_id
1 'polypeptide(L)' 'MLAKVNSCAIIGLDGAIIEVEVDIASGLPAFFIVGLPDTAVQEAR' A
#
# COMPACT_ATOMS: atom_id res chain seq x y z
N MET A 1 -0.02 13.72 -6.63
CA MET A 1 0.76 13.06 -7.71
C MET A 1 0.47 11.59 -7.59
N LEU A 2 -0.13 10.98 -8.61
CA LEU A 2 -0.50 9.58 -8.58
C LEU A 2 0.63 8.71 -9.15
N ALA A 3 1.20 7.82 -8.35
CA ALA A 3 2.09 6.76 -8.82
C ALA A 3 1.41 5.40 -8.65
N LYS A 4 1.64 4.49 -9.59
CA LYS A 4 1.12 3.12 -9.56
C LYS A 4 2.27 2.13 -9.72
N VAL A 5 2.28 1.06 -8.93
CA VAL A 5 3.32 0.03 -8.96
C VAL A 5 2.68 -1.35 -8.83
N ASN A 6 3.05 -2.27 -9.71
CA ASN A 6 2.68 -3.68 -9.58
C ASN A 6 3.55 -4.34 -8.50
N SER A 7 2.91 -5.05 -7.59
CA SER A 7 3.54 -5.75 -6.47
C SER A 7 2.88 -7.11 -6.24
N CYS A 8 3.28 -7.81 -5.19
CA CYS A 8 2.63 -9.02 -4.72
C CYS A 8 2.35 -8.96 -3.22
N ALA A 9 1.28 -9.64 -2.80
CA ALA A 9 0.95 -9.86 -1.40
C ALA A 9 0.66 -11.34 -1.17
N ILE A 10 0.84 -11.79 0.07
CA ILE A 10 0.54 -13.16 0.47
C ILE A 10 -0.85 -13.18 1.09
N ILE A 11 -1.74 -14.00 0.55
CA ILE A 11 -3.09 -14.20 1.06
C ILE A 11 -3.19 -15.67 1.51
N GLY A 12 -3.01 -15.90 2.81
CA GLY A 12 -2.89 -17.26 3.35
C GLY A 12 -1.58 -17.91 2.92
N LEU A 13 -1.65 -18.90 2.02
CA LEU A 13 -0.48 -19.60 1.46
C LEU A 13 -0.22 -19.25 -0.02
N ASP A 14 -1.07 -18.41 -0.61
CA ASP A 14 -1.00 -18.07 -2.03
C ASP A 14 -0.44 -16.65 -2.23
N GLY A 15 0.35 -16.48 -3.29
CA GLY A 15 0.80 -15.17 -3.75
C GLY A 15 -0.23 -14.55 -4.70
N ALA A 16 -0.68 -13.34 -4.40
CA ALA A 16 -1.57 -12.55 -5.25
C ALA A 16 -0.83 -11.33 -5.82
N ILE A 17 -0.98 -11.09 -7.12
CA ILE A 17 -0.52 -9.84 -7.73
C ILE A 17 -1.45 -8.71 -7.31
N ILE A 18 -0.87 -7.60 -6.85
CA ILE A 18 -1.60 -6.41 -6.40
C ILE A 18 -1.06 -5.15 -7.09
N GLU A 19 -1.88 -4.11 -7.14
CA GLU A 19 -1.46 -2.77 -7.54
C GLU A 19 -1.39 -1.87 -6.31
N VAL A 20 -0.27 -1.18 -6.13
CA VAL A 20 -0.08 -0.19 -5.06
C VAL A 20 -0.18 1.18 -5.69
N GLU A 21 -1.09 2.00 -5.16
CA GLU A 21 -1.28 3.39 -5.56
C GLU A 21 -0.74 4.32 -4.47
N VAL A 22 -0.04 5.37 -4.89
CA VAL A 22 0.43 6.44 -4.02
C VAL A 22 -0.11 7.75 -4.54
N ASP A 23 -0.77 8.51 -3.68
CA ASP A 23 -1.09 9.91 -3.96
C ASP A 23 -0.41 10.85 -2.95
N ILE A 24 -0.05 12.02 -3.45
CA ILE A 24 0.58 13.09 -2.67
C ILE A 24 -0.26 14.35 -2.85
N ALA A 25 -0.77 14.86 -1.74
CA ALA A 25 -1.50 16.12 -1.66
C ALA A 25 -0.71 17.16 -0.85
N SER A 26 -0.90 18.44 -1.16
CA SER A 26 -0.33 19.56 -0.41
C SER A 26 -1.09 19.78 0.90
N GLY A 27 -0.38 19.85 2.03
CA GLY A 27 -0.98 20.03 3.35
C GLY A 27 -0.01 19.72 4.48
N LEU A 28 -0.53 19.43 5.67
CA LEU A 28 0.27 18.97 6.79
C LEU A 28 0.93 17.62 6.47
N PRO A 29 2.19 17.39 6.86
CA PRO A 29 2.85 16.10 6.66
C PRO A 29 2.11 14.99 7.39
N ALA A 30 1.56 14.05 6.62
CA ALA A 30 0.94 12.85 7.13
C ALA A 30 1.15 11.71 6.14
N PHE A 31 1.23 10.48 6.64
CA PHE A 31 1.40 9.28 5.85
C PHE A 31 0.39 8.24 6.31
N PHE A 32 -0.42 7.74 5.37
CA PHE A 32 -1.47 6.78 5.63
C PHE A 32 -1.31 5.63 4.65
N ILE A 33 -1.22 4.41 5.17
CA ILE A 33 -1.29 3.18 4.38
C ILE A 33 -2.69 2.61 4.55
N VAL A 34 -3.38 2.36 3.44
CA VAL A 34 -4.75 1.85 3.40
C VAL A 34 -4.86 0.72 2.37
N GLY A 35 -5.93 -0.07 2.45
CA GLY A 35 -6.19 -1.17 1.51
C GLY A 35 -6.17 -2.51 2.22
N LEU A 36 -5.02 -3.18 2.22
CA LEU A 36 -4.88 -4.50 2.85
C LEU A 36 -5.01 -4.40 4.38
N PRO A 37 -5.74 -5.34 5.03
CA PRO A 37 -5.97 -5.30 6.47
C PRO A 37 -4.78 -5.80 7.31
N ASP A 38 -3.68 -6.19 6.67
CA ASP A 38 -2.53 -6.79 7.33
C ASP A 38 -1.74 -5.73 8.12
N THR A 39 -1.45 -6.02 9.39
CA THR A 39 -0.61 -5.18 10.25
C THR A 39 0.77 -4.97 9.65
N ALA A 40 1.34 -5.99 8.98
CA ALA A 40 2.63 -5.87 8.30
C ALA A 40 2.62 -4.79 7.22
N VAL A 41 1.47 -4.57 6.58
CA VAL A 41 1.29 -3.50 5.58
C VAL A 41 1.29 -2.13 6.27
N GLN A 42 0.70 -1.98 7.45
CA GLN A 42 0.72 -0.73 8.21
C GLN A 42 2.11 -0.38 8.76
N GLU A 43 2.93 -1.40 9.05
CA GLU A 43 4.30 -1.23 9.57
C GLU A 43 5.35 -0.96 8.48
N ALA A 44 5.02 -1.20 7.21
CA ALA A 44 5.93 -1.09 6.06
C ALA A 44 6.27 0.35 5.61
N ARG A 45 6.02 1.35 6.45
CA ARG A 45 6.29 2.78 6.17
C ARG A 45 7.76 3.15 6.19
#